data_AF-A0A524IEQ9-F1
#
_entry.id   AF-A0A524IEQ9-F1
#
_cell.length_a   1.000
_cell.length_b   1.000
_cell.length_c   1.000
_cell.angle_alpha   90.00
_cell.angle_beta   90.00
_cell.angle_gamma   90.00
#
_symmetry.space_group_name_H-M   'P 1'
#
loop_
_entity.id
_entity.type
_entity.pdbx_description
1 polymer ?
#
loop_
_entity_poly.entity_id
_entity_poly.type
_entity_poly.pdbx_seq_one_letter_code
_entity_poly.pdbx_strand_id
1 'polypeptide(L)'
;MSSRTVPVSCNKDCGAGCPLTAHIEDGKITRITTSSLAEPGIKGCARGFMMHESVYSPERLLKPLVRTGERGSGSFRETSWEEAV
;
A
#
# COMPACT_ATOMS: atom_id res chain seq x y z
N MET A 1 -14.43 16.65 -11.84
CA MET A 1 -13.27 15.82 -11.45
C MET A 1 -12.90 16.20 -10.03
N SER A 2 -12.89 15.23 -9.12
CA SER A 2 -12.60 15.46 -7.71
C SER A 2 -11.12 15.18 -7.46
N SER A 3 -10.36 16.22 -7.12
CA SER A 3 -8.93 16.11 -6.78
C SER A 3 -8.70 16.46 -5.32
N ARG A 4 -7.90 15.65 -4.61
CA ARG A 4 -7.44 15.97 -3.25
C ARG A 4 -6.07 15.39 -2.97
N THR A 5 -5.40 15.92 -1.96
CA THR A 5 -4.16 15.35 -1.42
C THR A 5 -4.39 14.80 -0.01
N VAL A 6 -3.66 13.73 0.33
CA VAL A 6 -3.73 13.10 1.66
C VAL A 6 -2.30 12.84 2.15
N PRO A 7 -1.95 13.24 3.39
CA PRO A 7 -0.68 12.86 3.98
C PRO A 7 -0.65 11.36 4.28
N VAL A 8 0.46 10.70 3.94
CA VAL A 8 0.66 9.26 4.12
C VAL A 8 2.07 8.98 4.62
N SER A 9 2.27 7.87 5.33
CA SER A 9 3.60 7.39 5.72
C SER A 9 4.05 6.26 4.80
N CYS A 10 5.32 6.26 4.42
CA CYS A 10 5.91 5.20 3.59
C CYS A 10 6.07 3.90 4.39
N ASN A 11 5.47 2.81 3.89
CA ASN A 11 5.50 1.47 4.49
C ASN A 11 6.26 0.44 3.62
N LYS A 12 7.32 0.85 2.94
CA LYS A 12 8.17 -0.05 2.11
C LYS A 12 9.23 -0.81 2.92
N ASP A 13 8.95 -1.07 4.19
CA ASP A 13 9.74 -1.92 5.11
C ASP A 13 11.24 -1.60 5.21
N CYS A 14 11.62 -0.33 5.00
CA CYS A 14 12.99 0.14 5.26
C CYS A 14 13.18 0.72 6.67
N GLY A 15 12.12 0.76 7.49
CA GLY A 15 12.14 1.34 8.84
C GLY A 15 12.10 2.87 8.91
N ALA A 16 12.23 3.59 7.79
CA ALA A 16 12.35 5.04 7.79
C ALA A 16 11.02 5.81 7.98
N GLY A 17 9.87 5.21 7.63
CA GLY A 17 8.55 5.83 7.82
C GLY A 17 8.40 7.21 7.17
N CYS A 18 9.00 7.44 5.99
CA CYS A 18 9.10 8.78 5.40
C CYS A 18 7.72 9.44 5.21
N PRO A 19 7.56 10.74 5.55
CA PRO A 19 6.34 11.49 5.31
C PRO A 19 6.17 11.80 3.81
N LEU A 20 5.08 11.31 3.22
CA LEU A 20 4.73 11.47 1.81
C LEU A 20 3.33 12.10 1.66
N THR A 21 3.00 12.49 0.44
CA THR A 21 1.67 12.97 0.06
C THR A 21 1.15 12.16 -1.12
N ALA A 22 -0.02 11.56 -0.96
CA ALA A 22 -0.76 10.91 -2.04
C ALA A 22 -1.65 11.95 -2.74
N HIS A 23 -1.54 12.02 -4.06
CA HIS A 23 -2.40 12.83 -4.93
C HIS A 23 -3.52 11.91 -5.45
N ILE A 24 -4.77 12.26 -5.17
CA ILE A 24 -5.94 11.45 -5.48
C ILE A 24 -6.82 12.20 -6.48
N GLU A 25 -7.11 11.54 -7.60
CA GLU A 25 -8.01 12.03 -8.64
C GLU A 25 -9.08 10.97 -8.89
N ASP A 26 -10.35 11.38 -8.82
CA ASP A 26 -11.52 10.51 -9.05
C ASP A 26 -11.45 9.18 -8.27
N GLY A 27 -10.99 9.26 -7.02
CA GLY A 27 -10.89 8.14 -6.08
C GLY A 27 -9.65 7.26 -6.23
N LYS A 28 -8.73 7.58 -7.16
CA LYS A 28 -7.49 6.82 -7.38
C LYS A 28 -6.25 7.63 -7.06
N ILE A 29 -5.23 6.98 -6.50
CA ILE A 29 -3.91 7.58 -6.28
C ILE A 29 -3.21 7.64 -7.63
N THR A 30 -2.97 8.85 -8.15
CA THR A 30 -2.30 9.08 -9.43
C THR A 30 -0.82 9.36 -9.27
N ARG A 31 -0.41 9.88 -8.11
CA ARG A 31 0.98 10.23 -7.82
C ARG A 31 1.25 10.25 -6.33
N ILE A 32 2.52 10.04 -5.96
CA ILE A 32 3.01 10.21 -4.59
C ILE A 32 4.26 11.08 -4.62
N THR A 33 4.32 12.06 -3.73
CA THR A 33 5.46 13.00 -3.60
C THR A 33 5.95 13.08 -2.17
N THR A 34 7.13 13.67 -1.96
CA THR A 34 7.57 14.07 -0.62
C THR A 34 6.54 15.01 -0.01
N SER A 35 6.21 14.81 1.27
CA SER A 35 5.27 15.67 1.98
C SER A 35 5.87 17.03 2.29
N SER A 36 5.04 18.06 2.35
CA SER A 36 5.42 19.35 2.95
C SER A 36 5.64 19.27 4.46
N LEU A 37 5.20 18.18 5.09
CA LEU A 37 5.46 17.86 6.51
C LEU A 37 6.84 17.20 6.72
N ALA A 38 7.60 16.97 5.64
CA ALA A 38 8.94 16.41 5.74
C ALA A 38 9.92 17.47 6.26
N GLU A 39 10.74 17.09 7.24
CA GLU A 39 11.88 17.92 7.66
C GLU A 39 12.86 18.15 6.50
N PRO A 40 13.58 19.29 6.47
CA PRO A 40 14.59 19.56 5.46
C PRO A 40 15.60 18.41 5.31
N GLY A 41 15.80 17.96 4.08
CA GLY A 41 16.69 16.83 3.77
C GLY A 41 15.99 15.45 3.75
N ILE A 42 14.79 15.32 4.31
CA ILE A 42 13.99 14.10 4.18
C ILE A 42 13.24 14.11 2.85
N LYS A 43 13.49 13.10 2.01
CA LYS A 43 12.78 12.90 0.74
C LYS A 43 12.37 11.45 0.57
N GLY A 44 11.25 11.23 -0.10
CA GLY A 44 10.88 9.89 -0.54
C GLY A 44 11.91 9.31 -1.52
N CYS A 45 12.16 8.00 -1.44
CA CYS A 45 12.90 7.28 -2.47
C CYS A 45 11.94 6.79 -3.58
N ALA A 46 12.50 6.29 -4.69
CA ALA A 46 11.73 5.76 -5.81
C ALA A 46 10.68 4.71 -5.37
N ARG A 47 11.03 3.80 -4.46
CA ARG A 47 10.10 2.79 -3.92
C ARG A 47 8.89 3.40 -3.20
N GLY A 48 9.11 4.50 -2.48
CA GLY A 48 8.05 5.24 -1.79
C GLY A 48 7.10 5.92 -2.78
N PHE A 49 7.64 6.52 -3.84
CA PHE A 49 6.82 7.15 -4.88
C PHE A 49 5.97 6.14 -5.67
N MET A 50 6.47 4.91 -5.84
CA MET A 50 5.76 3.83 -6.52
C MET A 50 4.85 2.99 -5.60
N MET A 51 4.63 3.37 -4.34
CA MET A 51 3.86 2.50 -3.42
C MET A 51 2.41 2.24 -3.86
N HIS A 52 1.83 3.15 -4.65
CA HIS A 52 0.48 2.99 -5.21
C HIS A 52 0.38 1.81 -6.19
N GLU A 53 1.48 1.36 -6.80
CA GLU A 53 1.47 0.15 -7.65
C GLU A 53 1.08 -1.10 -6.87
N SER A 54 1.51 -1.21 -5.61
CA SER A 54 1.11 -2.34 -4.75
C SER A 54 -0.38 -2.28 -4.39
N VAL A 55 -0.95 -1.08 -4.30
CA VAL A 55 -2.40 -0.90 -4.09
C VAL A 55 -3.18 -1.37 -5.31
N TYR A 56 -2.68 -1.14 -6.53
CA TYR A 56 -3.36 -1.49 -7.77
C TYR A 56 -2.84 -2.77 -8.44
N SER A 57 -1.99 -3.54 -7.76
CA SER A 57 -1.45 -4.77 -8.30
C SER A 57 -2.57 -5.76 -8.64
N PRO A 58 -2.57 -6.38 -9.84
CA PRO A 58 -3.52 -7.43 -10.19
C PRO A 58 -3.37 -8.68 -9.31
N GLU A 59 -2.21 -8.86 -8.66
CA GLU A 59 -1.90 -9.99 -7.78
C GLU A 59 -2.22 -9.71 -6.30
N ARG A 60 -2.82 -8.56 -5.98
CA ARG A 60 -3.12 -8.19 -4.60
C ARG A 60 -4.12 -9.17 -3.98
N LEU A 61 -3.83 -9.66 -2.77
CA LEU A 61 -4.79 -10.44 -1.98
C LEU A 61 -6.01 -9.57 -1.63
N LEU A 62 -7.20 -10.01 -2.02
CA LEU A 62 -8.46 -9.27 -1.83
C LEU A 62 -9.37 -9.88 -0.77
N LYS A 63 -9.13 -11.14 -0.39
CA LYS A 63 -9.95 -11.90 0.55
C LYS A 63 -9.06 -12.68 1.52
N PRO A 64 -9.55 -12.95 2.74
CA PRO A 64 -8.90 -13.87 3.65
C PRO A 64 -8.76 -15.27 3.04
N LEU A 65 -7.70 -15.98 3.43
CA LEU A 65 -7.35 -17.32 2.93
C LEU A 65 -7.03 -18.27 4.08
N VAL A 66 -7.54 -19.51 4.02
CA VAL A 66 -7.18 -20.60 4.95
C VAL A 66 -6.34 -21.63 4.21
N ARG A 67 -5.19 -21.99 4.79
CA ARG A 67 -4.32 -23.05 4.25
C ARG A 67 -5.02 -24.40 4.36
N THR A 68 -5.08 -25.14 3.26
CA THR A 68 -5.76 -26.45 3.19
C THR A 68 -4.79 -27.62 2.96
N GLY A 69 -3.53 -27.35 2.63
CA GLY A 69 -2.49 -28.36 2.42
C GLY A 69 -1.30 -28.22 3.37
N GLU A 70 -0.28 -29.06 3.14
CA GLU A 70 0.99 -29.00 3.86
C GLU A 70 1.68 -27.63 3.68
N ARG A 71 2.51 -27.25 4.66
CA ARG A 71 3.26 -26.00 4.60
C ARG A 71 4.19 -26.02 3.38
N GLY A 72 4.06 -25.00 2.52
CA GLY A 72 4.83 -24.90 1.28
C GLY A 72 4.08 -25.37 0.02
N SER A 73 2.91 -26.03 0.16
CA SER A 73 2.11 -26.49 -0.99
C SER A 73 1.45 -25.36 -1.80
N GLY A 74 1.27 -24.17 -1.20
CA GLY A 74 0.51 -23.08 -1.81
C GLY A 74 -1.00 -23.32 -1.86
N SER A 75 -1.51 -24.37 -1.20
CA SER A 75 -2.93 -24.71 -1.20
C SER A 75 -3.70 -23.87 -0.18
N PHE A 76 -4.58 -23.00 -0.69
CA PHE A 76 -5.47 -22.14 0.10
C PHE A 76 -6.89 -22.18 -0.44
N ARG A 77 -7.87 -22.02 0.45
CA ARG A 77 -9.25 -21.68 0.08
C ARG A 77 -9.59 -20.28 0.56
N GLU A 78 -10.46 -19.59 -0.18
CA GLU A 78 -11.04 -18.32 0.28
C GLU A 78 -11.94 -18.54 1.50
N THR A 79 -12.03 -17.51 2.34
CA THR A 79 -12.92 -17.49 3.49
C THR A 79 -13.40 -16.06 3.81
N SER A 80 -14.30 -15.91 4.79
CA SER A 80 -14.74 -14.61 5.30
C SER A 80 -13.83 -14.10 6.42
N TRP A 81 -13.95 -12.81 6.76
CA TRP A 81 -13.18 -12.25 7.88
C TRP A 81 -13.62 -12.83 9.22
N GLU A 82 -14.90 -13.14 9.39
CA GLU A 82 -15.45 -13.73 10.61
C GLU A 82 -14.88 -15.12 10.90
N GLU A 83 -14.57 -15.90 9.86
CA GLU A 83 -13.94 -17.22 10.01
C GLU A 83 -12.41 -17.12 10.18
N ALA A 84 -11.78 -16.09 9.61
CA ALA A 84 -10.32 -15.96 9.57
C ALA A 84 -9.69 -15.40 10.86
N VAL A 85 -10.49 -14.72 11.70
CA VAL A 85 -10.07 -14.16 12.99
C VAL A 85 -9.99 -15.26 14.05
#